data_AF-A0A1Q5PF18-F1
#
_entry.id   AF-A0A1Q5PF18-F1
#
_cell.length_a   1.000
_cell.length_b   1.000
_cell.length_c   1.000
_cell.angle_alpha   90.00
_cell.angle_beta   90.00
_cell.angle_gamma   90.00
#
_symmetry.space_group_name_H-M   'P 1'
#
loop_
_entity.id
_entity.type
_entity.pdbx_description
1 polymer ?
#
loop_
_entity_poly.entity_id
_entity_poly.type
_entity_poly.pdbx_seq_one_letter_code
_entity_poly.pdbx_strand_id
1 'polypeptide(L)'
;MSSYTSFFRNLFGLKDQPSGAREPRQVVVTSSSQPEVLQKVMREENLSHGETVMANLSPVRLEKNRGKMVLYFCPMKSMEVLNTLAAGDGGGIPGQVTVEGLSIPRELKEGLYTLRNVTVTSNGTMQVRATDQTEWKAAYSDLYSW
;
A
#
# COMPACT_ATOMS: atom_id res chain seq x y z
N MET A 1 -14.49 -55.71 -33.17
CA MET A 1 -14.22 -56.24 -31.81
C MET A 1 -13.08 -55.42 -31.24
N SER A 2 -13.07 -54.84 -30.05
CA SER A 2 -14.02 -54.45 -29.01
C SER A 2 -13.16 -53.55 -28.10
N SER A 3 -13.72 -52.50 -27.52
CA SER A 3 -13.09 -51.71 -26.43
C SER A 3 -12.54 -52.59 -25.31
N TYR A 4 -11.60 -52.08 -24.51
CA TYR A 4 -11.77 -51.88 -23.05
C TYR A 4 -10.47 -51.41 -22.36
N THR A 5 -10.53 -50.15 -21.89
CA THR A 5 -10.10 -49.66 -20.56
C THR A 5 -8.62 -49.70 -20.12
N SER A 6 -8.00 -48.50 -20.18
CA SER A 6 -7.02 -48.04 -19.18
C SER A 6 -7.76 -47.65 -17.89
N PHE A 7 -7.68 -48.46 -16.84
CA PHE A 7 -8.40 -48.21 -15.57
C PHE A 7 -7.55 -48.31 -14.29
N PHE A 8 -6.22 -48.23 -14.35
CA PHE A 8 -5.39 -48.29 -13.13
C PHE A 8 -4.20 -47.32 -13.13
N ARG A 9 -4.49 -46.02 -13.08
CA ARG A 9 -3.56 -44.99 -12.59
C ARG A 9 -4.33 -43.95 -11.78
N ASN A 10 -4.72 -44.30 -10.56
CA ASN A 10 -5.18 -43.35 -9.54
C ASN A 10 -5.15 -43.98 -8.12
N LEU A 11 -4.01 -44.55 -7.69
CA LEU A 11 -3.92 -45.11 -6.33
C LEU A 11 -2.68 -44.75 -5.51
N PHE A 12 -1.76 -43.91 -5.98
CA PHE A 12 -0.66 -43.42 -5.15
C PHE A 12 -0.42 -41.93 -5.40
N GLY A 13 -0.68 -41.14 -4.36
CA GLY A 13 -0.65 -39.69 -4.38
C GLY A 13 0.72 -39.13 -4.75
N LEU A 14 0.75 -38.35 -5.82
CA LEU A 14 1.75 -37.31 -6.01
C LEU A 14 1.33 -36.10 -5.16
N LYS A 15 1.71 -36.19 -3.89
CA LYS A 15 1.82 -35.04 -3.01
C LYS A 15 3.14 -34.35 -3.36
N ASP A 16 3.05 -33.26 -4.10
CA ASP A 16 3.85 -32.04 -3.98
C ASP A 16 3.55 -31.14 -5.18
N GLN A 17 2.33 -30.63 -5.20
CA GLN A 17 2.06 -29.36 -5.84
C GLN A 17 2.58 -28.30 -4.86
N PRO A 18 3.60 -27.48 -5.18
CA PRO A 18 4.02 -26.42 -4.28
C PRO A 18 2.79 -25.56 -4.01
N SER A 19 2.37 -25.51 -2.75
CA SER A 19 1.12 -24.89 -2.33
C SER A 19 1.02 -23.49 -2.92
N GLY A 20 -0.09 -23.22 -3.61
CA GLY A 20 -0.37 -22.06 -4.44
C GLY A 20 0.26 -20.75 -3.96
N ALA A 21 1.06 -20.18 -4.84
CA ALA A 21 1.58 -18.83 -4.77
C ALA A 21 0.42 -17.82 -4.69
N ARG A 22 -0.07 -17.49 -3.49
CA ARG A 22 -1.12 -16.47 -3.26
C ARG A 22 -0.68 -15.12 -3.82
N GLU A 23 -1.40 -14.57 -4.80
CA GLU A 23 -1.08 -13.28 -5.43
C GLU A 23 -0.85 -12.14 -4.42
N PRO A 24 0.03 -11.16 -4.72
CA PRO A 24 0.19 -9.94 -3.92
C PRO A 24 -1.18 -9.34 -3.57
N ARG A 25 -1.36 -8.92 -2.32
CA ARG A 25 -2.65 -8.38 -1.89
C ARG A 25 -2.70 -6.91 -2.24
N GLN A 26 -3.68 -6.53 -3.04
CA GLN A 26 -3.94 -5.13 -3.35
C GLN A 26 -4.30 -4.36 -2.07
N VAL A 27 -3.70 -3.18 -1.92
CA VAL A 27 -3.97 -2.25 -0.82
C VAL A 27 -5.06 -1.28 -1.27
N VAL A 28 -6.02 -1.03 -0.40
CA VAL A 28 -7.12 -0.08 -0.63
C VAL A 28 -7.22 0.93 0.50
N VAL A 29 -7.92 2.02 0.27
CA VAL A 29 -8.38 2.96 1.30
C VAL A 29 -9.90 2.89 1.43
N THR A 30 -10.42 3.32 2.57
CA THR A 30 -11.85 3.42 2.86
C THR A 30 -12.17 4.79 3.45
N SER A 31 -13.44 5.09 3.69
CA SER A 31 -13.84 6.31 4.41
C SER A 31 -13.23 6.39 5.82
N SER A 32 -12.90 5.25 6.43
CA SER A 32 -12.26 5.17 7.75
C SER A 32 -10.74 5.28 7.70
N SER A 33 -10.12 5.50 6.53
CA SER A 33 -8.66 5.58 6.38
C SER A 33 -8.03 6.90 6.87
N GLN A 34 -8.85 7.83 7.39
CA GLN A 34 -8.44 9.14 7.90
C GLN A 34 -7.66 10.01 6.88
N PRO A 35 -8.25 10.33 5.71
CA PRO A 35 -7.62 11.17 4.68
C PRO A 35 -7.14 12.53 5.21
N GLU A 36 -7.83 13.09 6.20
CA GLU A 36 -7.48 14.35 6.84
C GLU A 36 -6.08 14.34 7.48
N VAL A 37 -5.57 13.18 7.90
CA VAL A 37 -4.22 13.05 8.46
C VAL A 37 -3.18 13.18 7.34
N LEU A 38 -3.38 12.51 6.20
CA LEU A 38 -2.51 12.69 5.03
C LEU A 38 -2.53 14.15 4.56
N GLN A 39 -3.72 14.74 4.46
CA GLN A 39 -3.89 16.13 4.06
C GLN A 39 -3.14 17.09 4.99
N LYS A 40 -3.21 16.87 6.31
CA LYS A 40 -2.49 17.66 7.31
C LYS A 40 -0.98 17.58 7.08
N VAL A 41 -0.44 16.37 6.96
CA VAL A 41 1.01 16.18 6.79
C VAL A 41 1.49 16.77 5.45
N MET A 42 0.70 16.66 4.38
CA MET A 42 1.04 17.32 3.11
C MET A 42 1.13 18.85 3.25
N ARG A 43 0.23 19.48 4.02
CA ARG A 43 0.32 20.92 4.32
C ARG A 43 1.54 21.26 5.17
N GLU A 44 1.91 20.41 6.12
CA GLU A 44 3.11 20.58 6.96
C GLU A 44 4.39 20.56 6.12
N GLU A 45 4.41 19.75 5.06
CA GLU A 45 5.47 19.73 4.02
C GLU A 45 5.31 20.84 2.96
N ASN A 46 4.40 21.80 3.16
CA ASN A 46 4.11 22.92 2.26
C ASN A 46 3.66 22.53 0.85
N LEU A 47 3.12 21.32 0.66
CA LEU A 47 2.50 20.94 -0.62
C LEU A 47 1.25 21.79 -0.86
N SER A 48 0.99 22.05 -2.13
CA SER A 48 -0.23 22.76 -2.57
C SER A 48 -1.02 21.95 -3.61
N HIS A 49 -2.16 22.46 -4.02
CA HIS A 49 -2.98 21.87 -5.08
C HIS A 49 -2.17 21.71 -6.38
N GLY A 50 -2.44 20.64 -7.13
CA GLY A 50 -1.78 20.35 -8.41
C GLY A 50 -0.37 19.77 -8.29
N GLU A 51 0.22 19.79 -7.10
CA GLU A 51 1.57 19.32 -6.87
C GLU A 51 1.67 17.80 -6.95
N THR A 52 2.83 17.31 -7.40
CA THR A 52 3.19 15.90 -7.38
C THR A 52 4.61 15.73 -6.87
N VAL A 53 4.79 14.92 -5.84
CA VAL A 53 6.09 14.62 -5.23
C VAL A 53 6.36 13.13 -5.19
N MET A 54 7.64 12.75 -5.16
CA MET A 54 8.06 11.45 -4.67
C MET A 54 8.38 11.57 -3.19
N ALA A 55 7.81 10.70 -2.36
CA ALA A 55 7.90 10.81 -0.91
C ALA A 55 7.95 9.46 -0.19
N ASN A 56 8.39 9.51 1.07
CA ASN A 56 8.20 8.46 2.05
C ASN A 56 7.09 8.86 3.03
N LEU A 57 6.21 7.92 3.40
CA LEU A 57 5.12 8.12 4.36
C LEU A 57 5.38 7.29 5.60
N SER A 58 5.38 7.88 6.80
CA SER A 58 5.67 7.14 8.02
C SER A 58 4.96 7.62 9.29
N PRO A 59 4.55 6.69 10.18
CA PRO A 59 4.16 5.32 9.87
C PRO A 59 2.75 5.29 9.29
N VAL A 60 2.53 4.51 8.24
CA VAL A 60 1.19 4.12 7.79
C VAL A 60 0.80 2.79 8.42
N ARG A 61 -0.49 2.54 8.64
CA ARG A 61 -0.96 1.26 9.16
C ARG A 61 -1.64 0.44 8.09
N LEU A 62 -1.27 -0.83 8.03
CA LEU A 62 -1.97 -1.84 7.25
C LEU A 62 -2.77 -2.74 8.18
N GLU A 63 -4.07 -2.88 7.93
CA GLU A 63 -4.92 -3.84 8.62
C GLU A 63 -5.75 -4.63 7.62
N LYS A 64 -6.08 -5.88 7.95
CA LYS A 64 -7.00 -6.68 7.15
C LYS A 64 -8.43 -6.38 7.56
N ASN A 65 -9.25 -5.95 6.60
CA ASN A 65 -10.66 -5.68 6.82
C ASN A 65 -11.49 -6.32 5.69
N ARG A 66 -12.43 -7.20 6.05
CA ARG A 66 -13.32 -7.91 5.11
C ARG A 66 -12.57 -8.53 3.92
N GLY A 67 -11.43 -9.16 4.18
CA GLY A 67 -10.61 -9.84 3.17
C GLY A 67 -9.70 -8.94 2.32
N LYS A 68 -9.75 -7.61 2.51
CA LYS A 68 -8.87 -6.64 1.84
C LYS A 68 -7.80 -6.14 2.79
N MET A 69 -6.66 -5.71 2.25
CA MET A 69 -5.66 -4.96 3.01
C MET A 69 -5.99 -3.48 2.91
N VAL A 70 -6.29 -2.85 4.05
CA VAL A 70 -6.67 -1.44 4.13
C VAL A 70 -5.52 -0.63 4.70
N LEU A 71 -5.19 0.48 4.03
CA LEU A 71 -4.22 1.47 4.47
C LEU A 71 -4.93 2.53 5.32
N TYR A 72 -4.40 2.81 6.50
CA TYR A 72 -4.87 3.85 7.41
C TYR A 72 -3.75 4.87 7.66
N PHE A 73 -4.10 6.15 7.61
CA PHE A 73 -3.17 7.26 7.84
C PHE A 73 -3.13 7.72 9.29
N CYS A 74 -4.05 7.27 10.16
CA CYS A 74 -4.12 7.69 11.57
C CYS A 74 -2.78 7.74 12.33
N PRO A 75 -1.87 6.75 12.24
CA PRO A 75 -0.61 6.81 12.97
C PRO A 75 0.47 7.63 12.26
N MET A 76 0.21 8.16 11.06
CA MET A 76 1.19 8.89 10.26
C MET A 76 1.62 10.15 11.00
N LYS A 77 2.94 10.33 11.08
CA LYS A 77 3.58 11.46 11.77
C LYS A 77 4.27 12.39 10.79
N SER A 78 4.84 11.84 9.72
CA SER A 78 5.61 12.62 8.76
C SER A 78 5.47 12.08 7.34
N MET A 79 5.74 12.99 6.41
CA MET A 79 6.02 12.72 5.02
C MET A 79 7.41 13.29 4.78
N GLU A 80 8.27 12.52 4.11
CA GLU A 80 9.57 13.01 3.66
C GLU A 80 9.49 13.20 2.15
N VAL A 81 9.52 14.45 1.68
CA VAL A 81 9.57 14.76 0.26
C VAL A 81 10.99 14.51 -0.26
N LEU A 82 11.13 13.53 -1.15
CA LEU A 82 12.41 13.18 -1.77
C LEU A 82 12.67 14.01 -3.03
N ASN A 83 11.63 14.28 -3.81
CA ASN A 83 11.72 15.09 -5.02
C ASN A 83 10.35 15.66 -5.40
N THR A 84 10.31 16.87 -5.95
CA THR A 84 9.11 17.45 -6.56
C THR A 84 9.10 17.13 -8.05
N LEU A 85 8.10 16.38 -8.51
CA LEU A 85 7.95 15.94 -9.90
C LEU A 85 7.09 16.91 -10.72
N ALA A 86 6.13 17.58 -10.09
CA ALA A 86 5.36 18.67 -10.66
C ALA A 86 5.04 19.68 -9.58
N ALA A 87 5.24 20.98 -9.86
CA ALA A 87 4.93 22.04 -8.91
C ALA A 87 3.42 22.23 -8.75
N GLY A 88 3.01 22.63 -7.54
CA GLY A 88 1.63 23.04 -7.30
C GLY A 88 1.35 24.49 -7.70
N ASP A 89 0.08 24.87 -7.64
CA ASP A 89 -0.42 26.20 -7.98
C ASP A 89 -0.72 27.08 -6.75
N GLY A 90 -0.38 26.61 -5.54
CA GLY A 90 -0.64 27.31 -4.29
C GLY A 90 -2.07 27.14 -3.75
N GLY A 91 -2.95 26.43 -4.45
CA GLY A 91 -4.31 26.14 -4.01
C GLY A 91 -4.39 25.15 -2.85
N GLY A 92 -5.60 24.96 -2.32
CA GLY A 92 -5.85 24.06 -1.19
C GLY A 92 -5.79 22.58 -1.55
N ILE A 93 -5.16 21.77 -0.70
CA ILE A 93 -5.09 20.31 -0.88
C ILE A 93 -6.49 19.68 -0.78
N PRO A 94 -6.89 18.76 -1.69
CA PRO A 94 -8.17 18.04 -1.63
C PRO A 94 -8.38 17.25 -0.33
N GLY A 95 -9.63 16.98 0.04
CA GLY A 95 -9.98 16.25 1.28
C GLY A 95 -10.18 14.74 1.12
N GLN A 96 -10.22 14.23 -0.11
CA GLN A 96 -10.39 12.79 -0.39
C GLN A 96 -9.05 12.16 -0.75
N VAL A 97 -8.92 10.85 -0.54
CA VAL A 97 -7.72 10.08 -0.87
C VAL A 97 -8.04 8.83 -1.67
N THR A 98 -7.17 8.49 -2.61
CA THR A 98 -7.14 7.22 -3.34
C THR A 98 -5.75 6.62 -3.29
N VAL A 99 -5.68 5.29 -3.48
CA VAL A 99 -4.41 4.57 -3.66
C VAL A 99 -4.43 3.85 -5.00
N GLU A 100 -3.30 3.85 -5.70
CA GLU A 100 -3.15 3.22 -7.01
C GLU A 100 -1.88 2.38 -7.07
N GLY A 101 -1.98 1.17 -7.62
CA GLY A 101 -0.84 0.26 -7.81
C GLY A 101 -0.20 -0.29 -6.53
N LEU A 102 -0.63 0.13 -5.34
CA LEU A 102 -0.09 -0.37 -4.08
C LEU A 102 -0.50 -1.83 -3.85
N SER A 103 0.52 -2.67 -3.69
CA SER A 103 0.39 -4.05 -3.23
C SER A 103 1.33 -4.29 -2.07
N ILE A 104 0.94 -5.15 -1.14
CA ILE A 104 1.78 -5.56 -0.03
C ILE A 104 2.47 -6.90 -0.39
N PRO A 105 3.79 -7.03 -0.18
CA PRO A 105 4.50 -8.30 -0.28
C PRO A 105 3.86 -9.39 0.60
N ARG A 106 4.04 -10.65 0.20
CA ARG A 106 3.32 -11.80 0.78
C ARG A 106 3.71 -12.06 2.22
N GLU A 107 4.98 -11.82 2.52
CA GLU A 107 5.65 -12.01 3.79
C GLU A 107 5.25 -10.97 4.84
N LEU A 108 4.76 -9.80 4.40
CA LEU A 108 4.36 -8.73 5.30
C LEU A 108 2.92 -8.92 5.79
N LYS A 109 2.70 -8.63 7.07
CA LYS A 109 1.41 -8.79 7.78
C LYS A 109 0.76 -7.43 8.08
N GLU A 110 -0.39 -7.43 8.74
CA GLU A 110 -0.90 -6.20 9.37
C GLU A 110 0.18 -5.58 10.29
N GLY A 111 0.25 -4.26 10.34
CA GLY A 111 1.27 -3.57 11.13
C GLY A 111 1.50 -2.12 10.74
N LEU A 112 2.51 -1.52 11.35
CA LEU A 112 2.99 -0.17 11.04
C LEU A 112 4.19 -0.24 10.09
N TYR A 113 4.17 0.57 9.05
CA TYR A 113 5.18 0.59 8.02
C TYR A 113 5.57 2.00 7.61
N THR A 114 6.81 2.19 7.23
CA THR A 114 7.22 3.28 6.35
C THR A 114 6.99 2.82 4.92
N LEU A 115 6.15 3.54 4.18
CA LEU A 115 5.91 3.34 2.76
C LEU A 115 6.83 4.26 1.98
N ARG A 116 7.82 3.71 1.29
CA ARG A 116 8.90 4.49 0.65
C ARG A 116 8.72 4.60 -0.86
N ASN A 117 9.27 5.68 -1.42
CA ASN A 117 9.34 5.92 -2.86
C ASN A 117 7.96 5.82 -3.55
N VAL A 118 6.95 6.45 -2.96
CA VAL A 118 5.63 6.57 -3.58
C VAL A 118 5.47 7.95 -4.20
N THR A 119 4.66 8.04 -5.24
CA THR A 119 4.22 9.34 -5.76
C THR A 119 2.99 9.80 -4.98
N VAL A 120 2.99 11.05 -4.53
CA VAL A 120 1.85 11.70 -3.90
C VAL A 120 1.44 12.90 -4.74
N THR A 121 0.17 12.94 -5.16
CA THR A 121 -0.41 14.02 -5.96
C THR A 121 -1.62 14.63 -5.25
N SER A 122 -1.85 15.93 -5.42
CA SER A 122 -2.93 16.72 -4.79
C SER A 122 -3.85 17.43 -5.81
N ASN A 123 -4.17 16.79 -6.93
CA ASN A 123 -4.97 17.39 -8.01
C ASN A 123 -6.38 16.76 -8.07
N GLY A 124 -7.40 17.50 -7.62
CA GLY A 124 -8.79 17.03 -7.49
C GLY A 124 -9.04 16.02 -6.35
N THR A 125 -8.14 15.06 -6.16
CA THR A 125 -8.08 14.13 -5.02
C THR A 125 -6.62 13.95 -4.59
N MET A 126 -6.38 13.62 -3.32
CA MET A 126 -5.06 13.13 -2.93
C MET A 126 -4.88 11.73 -3.48
N GLN A 127 -3.78 11.47 -4.16
CA GLN A 127 -3.47 10.15 -4.70
C GLN A 127 -2.11 9.70 -4.21
N VAL A 128 -2.05 8.51 -3.59
CA VAL A 128 -0.80 7.82 -3.27
C VAL A 128 -0.62 6.67 -4.26
N ARG A 129 0.40 6.75 -5.10
CA ARG A 129 0.66 5.80 -6.18
C ARG A 129 1.97 5.06 -5.97
N ALA A 130 1.93 3.75 -6.17
CA ALA A 130 3.14 2.92 -6.22
C ALA A 130 4.02 3.29 -7.42
N THR A 131 5.31 3.22 -7.23
CA THR A 131 6.33 3.23 -8.28
C THR A 131 6.95 1.84 -8.40
N ASP A 132 7.83 1.65 -9.37
CA ASP A 132 8.70 0.47 -9.48
C ASP A 132 9.70 0.34 -8.32
N GLN A 133 9.95 1.44 -7.60
CA GLN A 133 10.86 1.53 -6.45
C GLN A 133 10.14 1.50 -5.10
N THR A 134 8.82 1.33 -5.08
CA THR A 134 8.05 1.35 -3.82
C THR A 134 8.46 0.22 -2.89
N GLU A 135 8.80 0.56 -1.65
CA GLU A 135 9.17 -0.39 -0.61
C GLU A 135 8.31 -0.22 0.64
N TRP A 136 7.97 -1.34 1.28
CA TRP A 136 7.40 -1.37 2.62
C TRP A 136 8.49 -1.73 3.62
N LYS A 137 8.78 -0.84 4.57
CA LYS A 137 9.69 -1.13 5.68
C LYS A 137 8.91 -1.13 6.98
N ALA A 138 9.10 -2.17 7.82
CA ALA A 138 8.49 -2.18 9.14
C ALA A 138 8.90 -0.90 9.88
N ALA A 139 7.91 -0.12 10.32
CA ALA A 139 8.16 1.00 11.20
C ALA A 139 8.32 0.38 12.59
N TYR A 140 9.57 0.09 12.98
CA TYR A 140 9.85 -0.23 14.36
C TYR A 140 9.42 0.97 15.17
N SER A 141 8.41 0.75 16.01
CA SER A 141 8.19 1.67 17.09
C SER A 141 9.43 1.61 17.97
N ASP A 142 10.10 2.73 18.22
CA ASP A 142 11.02 2.89 19.34
C ASP A 142 10.28 2.78 20.70
N LEU A 143 9.40 1.78 20.85
CA LEU A 143 8.65 1.46 22.06
C LEU A 143 9.37 0.43 22.94
N TYR A 144 10.64 0.12 22.65
CA TYR A 144 11.50 -0.73 23.47
C TYR A 144 12.95 -0.23 23.57
N SER A 145 13.15 1.06 23.72
CA SER A 145 14.37 1.59 24.35
C SER A 145 14.01 1.99 25.78
N TRP A 146 14.13 1.03 26.69
CA TRP A 146 14.15 1.23 28.15
C TRP A 146 15.55 1.61 28.59
#